data_AF-A0A2A2GVT7-F1
#
_entry.id   AF-A0A2A2GVT7-F1
#
_cell.length_a   1.000
_cell.length_b   1.000
_cell.length_c   1.000
_cell.angle_alpha   90.00
_cell.angle_beta   90.00
_cell.angle_gamma   90.00
#
_symmetry.space_group_name_H-M   'P 1'
#
loop_
_entity.id
_entity.type
_entity.pdbx_description
1 polymer ?
#
loop_
_entity_poly.entity_id
_entity_poly.type
_entity_poly.pdbx_seq_one_letter_code
_entity_poly.pdbx_strand_id
1 'polypeptide(L)'
;MGQVAFDTQEFVETLENAGLPKDQARAISIAVRKSHEVADVATKADIVEVKHEIAEVNRNIADVRKDLSAEIADVRKDLSAEIADVRKDMEHRFDKNEAQIQARFEKVEAQITDARKEAAARADKTDAKIALLHKDIESLSNKLIIKMASVMAAIVGLATAIIKLV
;
A
#
# COMPACT_ATOMS: atom_id res chain seq x y z
N MET A 1 -5.36 60.05 -24.54
CA MET A 1 -5.77 61.48 -24.60
C MET A 1 -6.82 61.60 -25.69
N GLY A 2 -7.67 62.64 -25.72
CA GLY A 2 -8.61 62.75 -26.85
C GLY A 2 -7.76 62.88 -28.11
N GLN A 3 -8.10 62.19 -29.20
CA GLN A 3 -7.53 62.59 -30.49
C GLN A 3 -7.90 64.07 -30.63
N VAL A 4 -6.92 64.95 -30.44
CA VAL A 4 -7.11 66.36 -30.74
C VAL A 4 -7.29 66.37 -32.24
N ALA A 5 -8.51 66.66 -32.70
CA ALA A 5 -8.79 66.76 -34.11
C ALA A 5 -7.76 67.72 -34.71
N PHE A 6 -7.02 67.27 -35.72
CA PHE A 6 -6.03 68.12 -36.38
C PHE A 6 -6.79 69.21 -37.16
N ASP A 7 -6.88 70.40 -36.58
CA ASP A 7 -7.51 71.54 -37.24
C ASP A 7 -6.63 72.00 -38.40
N THR A 8 -7.03 71.58 -39.59
CA THR A 8 -6.30 71.85 -40.82
C THR A 8 -6.26 73.35 -41.13
N GLN A 9 -7.28 74.11 -40.71
CA GLN A 9 -7.39 75.54 -40.99
C GLN A 9 -6.51 76.36 -40.05
N GLU A 10 -6.62 76.12 -38.74
CA GLU A 10 -5.78 76.80 -37.73
C GLU A 10 -4.29 76.55 -38.01
N PHE A 11 -3.93 75.33 -38.43
CA PHE A 11 -2.56 74.98 -38.80
C PHE A 11 -2.07 75.73 -40.05
N VAL A 12 -2.92 75.90 -41.06
CA VAL A 12 -2.60 76.69 -42.28
C VAL A 12 -2.41 78.16 -41.93
N GLU A 13 -3.32 78.75 -41.15
CA GLU A 13 -3.26 80.15 -40.72
C GLU A 13 -1.99 80.44 -39.89
N THR A 14 -1.60 79.49 -39.03
CA THR A 14 -0.34 79.58 -38.24
C THR A 14 0.89 79.64 -39.15
N LEU A 15 0.93 78.81 -40.21
CA LEU A 15 2.03 78.81 -41.17
C LEU A 15 2.04 80.07 -42.04
N GLU A 16 0.88 80.56 -42.47
CA GLU A 16 0.75 81.82 -43.22
C GLU A 16 1.26 83.02 -42.38
N ASN A 17 0.88 83.10 -41.10
CA ASN A 17 1.34 84.13 -40.17
C ASN A 17 2.85 84.04 -39.88
N ALA A 18 3.45 82.85 -39.99
CA ALA A 18 4.89 82.64 -39.90
C ALA A 18 5.64 82.99 -41.21
N GLY A 19 4.94 83.45 -42.25
CA GLY A 19 5.51 83.89 -43.52
C GLY A 19 5.57 82.83 -44.62
N LEU A 20 4.94 81.66 -44.43
CA LEU A 20 4.84 80.66 -45.49
C LEU A 20 3.75 81.04 -46.51
N PRO A 21 3.99 80.91 -47.83
CA PRO A 21 2.95 81.07 -48.84
C PRO A 21 1.79 80.09 -48.62
N LYS A 22 0.56 80.57 -48.84
CA LYS A 22 -0.70 79.83 -48.67
C LYS A 22 -0.70 78.41 -49.23
N ASP A 23 -0.19 78.24 -50.44
CA ASP A 23 -0.20 76.94 -51.12
C ASP A 23 0.79 75.95 -50.48
N GLN A 24 1.93 76.44 -49.99
CA GLN A 24 2.89 75.62 -49.24
C GLN A 24 2.35 75.27 -47.85
N ALA A 25 1.74 76.23 -47.15
CA ALA A 25 1.09 75.99 -45.86
C ALA A 25 0.00 74.91 -45.95
N ARG A 26 -0.84 74.96 -46.98
CA ARG A 26 -1.85 73.93 -47.28
C ARG A 26 -1.22 72.57 -47.58
N ALA A 27 -0.18 72.52 -48.40
CA ALA A 27 0.48 71.27 -48.75
C ALA A 27 1.09 70.57 -47.51
N ILE A 28 1.72 71.33 -46.61
CA ILE A 28 2.28 70.81 -45.36
C ILE A 28 1.16 70.33 -44.43
N SER A 29 0.08 71.11 -44.28
CA SER A 29 -1.09 70.74 -43.46
C SER A 29 -1.70 69.40 -43.90
N ILE A 30 -1.85 69.20 -45.21
CA ILE A 30 -2.37 67.94 -45.78
C ILE A 30 -1.39 66.78 -45.54
N ALA A 31 -0.08 67.00 -45.72
CA ALA A 31 0.94 65.98 -45.49
C ALA A 31 0.98 65.53 -44.02
N VAL A 32 0.91 66.48 -43.08
CA VAL A 32 0.90 66.22 -41.63
C VAL A 32 -0.39 65.52 -41.21
N ARG A 33 -1.56 65.98 -41.67
CA ARG A 33 -2.84 65.31 -41.42
C ARG A 33 -2.81 63.86 -41.89
N LYS A 34 -2.34 63.64 -43.12
CA LYS A 34 -2.23 62.29 -43.70
C LYS A 34 -1.25 61.40 -42.93
N SER A 35 -0.17 61.96 -42.36
CA SER A 35 0.72 61.18 -41.48
C SER A 35 0.07 60.79 -40.14
N HIS A 36 -0.85 61.60 -39.63
CA HIS A 36 -1.60 61.29 -38.40
C HIS A 36 -2.77 60.32 -38.64
N GLU A 37 -3.41 60.37 -39.81
CA GLU A 37 -4.48 59.42 -40.20
C GLU A 37 -3.96 58.00 -40.43
N VAL A 38 -2.67 57.83 -40.74
CA VAL A 38 -2.03 56.51 -40.97
C VAL A 38 -1.57 55.86 -39.65
N ALA A 39 -1.55 56.60 -38.54
CA ALA A 39 -1.22 56.06 -37.23
C ALA A 39 -2.45 55.36 -36.64
N ASP A 40 -2.56 54.05 -36.87
CA ASP A 40 -3.58 53.18 -36.28
C ASP A 40 -3.30 53.02 -34.76
N VAL A 41 -3.73 54.01 -33.98
CA VAL A 41 -3.49 54.09 -32.54
C VAL A 41 -4.77 53.80 -31.78
N ALA A 42 -4.65 52.93 -30.77
CA ALA A 42 -5.73 52.63 -29.85
C ALA A 42 -6.28 53.92 -29.21
N THR A 43 -7.61 54.04 -29.19
CA THR A 43 -8.30 55.16 -28.58
C THR A 43 -8.31 55.04 -27.05
N LYS A 44 -8.75 56.10 -26.35
CA LYS A 44 -8.98 56.00 -24.90
C LYS A 44 -10.06 54.98 -24.54
N ALA A 45 -11.04 54.74 -25.42
CA ALA A 45 -12.09 53.75 -25.17
C ALA A 45 -11.49 52.34 -25.18
N ASP A 46 -10.68 52.01 -26.17
CA ASP A 46 -10.00 50.72 -26.31
C ASP A 46 -9.12 50.43 -25.07
N ILE A 47 -8.42 51.45 -24.56
CA ILE A 47 -7.62 51.31 -23.32
C ILE A 47 -8.51 51.03 -22.10
N VAL A 48 -9.69 51.64 -22.02
CA VAL A 48 -10.64 51.40 -20.92
C VAL A 48 -11.22 49.99 -21.00
N GLU A 49 -11.54 49.52 -22.20
CA GLU A 49 -12.00 48.15 -22.45
C GLU A 49 -10.93 47.13 -22.05
N VAL A 50 -9.70 47.26 -22.53
CA VAL A 50 -8.57 46.39 -22.15
C VAL A 50 -8.34 46.42 -20.63
N LYS A 51 -8.47 47.57 -19.97
CA LYS A 51 -8.38 47.64 -18.50
C LYS A 51 -9.50 46.87 -17.80
N HIS A 52 -10.70 46.87 -18.38
CA HIS A 52 -11.83 46.11 -17.85
C HIS A 52 -11.59 44.60 -18.01
N GLU A 53 -11.15 44.16 -19.19
CA GLU A 53 -10.78 42.77 -19.47
C GLU A 53 -9.65 42.29 -18.54
N ILE A 54 -8.60 43.10 -18.35
CA ILE A 54 -7.52 42.78 -17.40
C ILE A 54 -8.06 42.65 -15.97
N ALA A 55 -8.99 43.53 -15.56
CA ALA A 55 -9.60 43.44 -14.24
C ALA A 55 -10.45 42.17 -14.09
N GLU A 56 -11.16 41.76 -15.13
CA GLU A 56 -11.91 40.49 -15.15
C GLU A 56 -10.99 39.27 -15.08
N VAL A 57 -9.94 39.22 -15.91
CA VAL A 57 -8.94 38.15 -15.88
C VAL A 57 -8.30 38.05 -14.49
N ASN A 58 -7.97 39.16 -13.85
CA ASN A 58 -7.42 39.15 -12.50
C ASN A 58 -8.41 38.59 -11.46
N ARG A 59 -9.72 38.85 -11.60
CA ARG A 59 -10.75 38.23 -10.74
C ARG A 59 -10.82 36.73 -10.99
N ASN A 60 -10.88 36.30 -12.25
CA ASN A 60 -10.93 34.89 -12.61
C ASN A 60 -9.69 34.12 -12.09
N ILE A 61 -8.50 34.74 -12.17
CA ILE A 61 -7.27 34.16 -11.60
C ILE A 61 -7.37 34.06 -10.06
N ALA A 62 -7.93 35.04 -9.39
CA ALA A 62 -8.11 35.00 -7.94
C ALA A 62 -9.09 33.90 -7.52
N ASP A 63 -10.19 33.74 -8.26
CA ASP A 63 -11.18 32.69 -8.03
C ASP A 63 -10.58 31.29 -8.27
N VAL A 64 -9.90 31.07 -9.39
CA VAL A 64 -9.19 29.80 -9.66
C VAL A 64 -8.16 29.48 -8.57
N ARG A 65 -7.41 30.47 -8.07
CA ARG A 65 -6.47 30.25 -6.96
C ARG A 65 -7.17 29.86 -5.67
N LYS A 66 -8.33 30.45 -5.38
CA LYS A 66 -9.13 30.13 -4.20
C LYS A 66 -9.68 28.71 -4.31
N ASP A 67 -10.24 28.35 -5.46
CA ASP A 67 -10.81 27.03 -5.71
C ASP A 67 -9.71 25.95 -5.61
N LEU A 68 -8.57 26.16 -6.27
CA LEU A 68 -7.44 25.22 -6.18
C LEU A 68 -6.91 25.09 -4.75
N SER A 69 -6.90 26.18 -3.97
CA SER A 69 -6.50 26.12 -2.56
C SER A 69 -7.49 25.30 -1.72
N ALA A 70 -8.78 25.39 -2.01
CA ALA A 70 -9.82 24.59 -1.37
C ALA A 70 -9.70 23.11 -1.75
N GLU A 71 -9.56 22.80 -3.04
CA GLU A 71 -9.37 21.42 -3.52
C GLU A 71 -8.11 20.78 -2.92
N ILE A 72 -6.99 21.51 -2.83
CA ILE A 72 -5.77 21.01 -2.18
C ILE A 72 -6.01 20.74 -0.69
N ALA A 73 -6.79 21.58 0.00
CA ALA A 73 -7.11 21.36 1.40
C ALA A 73 -7.99 20.12 1.59
N ASP A 74 -8.98 19.92 0.73
CA ASP A 74 -9.85 18.75 0.74
C ASP A 74 -9.07 17.46 0.45
N VAL A 75 -8.24 17.43 -0.60
CA VAL A 75 -7.37 16.28 -0.89
C VAL A 75 -6.43 15.96 0.27
N ARG A 76 -5.87 16.98 0.95
CA ARG A 76 -5.03 16.75 2.14
C ARG A 76 -5.82 16.14 3.30
N LYS A 77 -7.06 16.57 3.49
CA LYS A 77 -7.94 16.05 4.54
C LYS A 77 -8.32 14.60 4.23
N ASP A 78 -8.70 14.31 3.00
CA ASP A 78 -9.07 12.95 2.57
C ASP A 78 -7.88 11.99 2.70
N LEU A 79 -6.70 12.39 2.22
CA LEU A 79 -5.49 11.58 2.37
C LEU A 79 -5.12 11.35 3.84
N SER A 80 -5.33 12.34 4.71
CA SER A 80 -5.10 12.19 6.14
C SER A 80 -6.08 11.19 6.78
N ALA A 81 -7.34 11.19 6.34
CA ALA A 81 -8.34 10.23 6.78
C ALA A 81 -8.01 8.81 6.30
N GLU A 82 -7.66 8.64 5.01
CA GLU A 82 -7.26 7.35 4.46
C GLU A 82 -6.02 6.77 5.17
N ILE A 83 -5.01 7.61 5.47
CA ILE A 83 -3.83 7.17 6.24
C ILE A 83 -4.24 6.72 7.65
N ALA A 84 -5.18 7.42 8.30
CA ALA A 84 -5.66 7.03 9.62
C ALA A 84 -6.41 5.68 9.59
N ASP A 85 -7.22 5.46 8.55
CA ASP A 85 -7.95 4.20 8.39
C ASP A 85 -7.02 3.03 8.06
N VAL A 86 -6.01 3.22 7.20
CA VAL A 86 -4.97 2.22 6.94
C VAL A 86 -4.19 1.87 8.22
N ARG A 87 -3.90 2.85 9.08
CA ARG A 87 -3.26 2.59 10.38
C ARG A 87 -4.13 1.73 11.30
N LYS A 88 -5.42 2.02 11.39
CA LYS A 88 -6.37 1.20 12.16
C LYS A 88 -6.48 -0.22 11.61
N ASP A 89 -6.57 -0.39 10.29
CA ASP A 89 -6.61 -1.72 9.67
C ASP A 89 -5.35 -2.52 9.97
N MET A 90 -4.17 -1.88 9.90
CA MET A 90 -2.90 -2.52 10.28
C MET A 90 -2.90 -2.96 11.75
N GLU A 91 -3.33 -2.10 12.68
CA GLU A 91 -3.44 -2.43 14.11
C GLU A 91 -4.36 -3.63 14.33
N HIS A 92 -5.57 -3.63 13.73
CA HIS A 92 -6.49 -4.76 13.80
C HIS A 92 -5.91 -6.06 13.22
N ARG A 93 -5.12 -5.96 12.14
CA ARG A 93 -4.45 -7.13 11.55
C ARG A 93 -3.34 -7.67 12.45
N PHE A 94 -2.62 -6.80 13.17
CA PHE A 94 -1.63 -7.22 14.16
C PHE A 94 -2.31 -7.93 15.34
N ASP A 95 -3.35 -7.35 15.92
CA ASP A 95 -4.11 -7.97 17.02
C ASP A 95 -4.66 -9.34 16.61
N LYS A 96 -5.23 -9.43 15.40
CA LYS A 96 -5.74 -10.69 14.86
C LYS A 96 -4.64 -11.73 14.68
N ASN A 97 -3.47 -11.33 14.18
CA ASN A 97 -2.34 -12.24 14.01
C ASN A 97 -1.80 -12.70 15.37
N GLU A 98 -1.71 -11.82 16.36
CA GLU A 98 -1.30 -12.17 17.72
C GLU A 98 -2.25 -13.19 18.34
N ALA A 99 -3.56 -12.94 18.25
CA ALA A 99 -4.58 -13.89 18.70
C ALA A 99 -4.49 -15.25 17.99
N GLN A 100 -4.25 -15.25 16.67
CA GLN A 100 -4.06 -16.49 15.90
C GLN A 100 -2.79 -17.24 16.29
N ILE A 101 -1.69 -16.53 16.57
CA ILE A 101 -0.44 -17.12 17.04
C ILE A 101 -0.64 -17.76 18.42
N GLN A 102 -1.29 -17.04 19.34
CA GLN A 102 -1.61 -17.54 20.68
C GLN A 102 -2.47 -18.81 20.61
N ALA A 103 -3.54 -18.79 19.81
CA ALA A 103 -4.40 -19.97 19.62
C ALA A 103 -3.65 -21.15 18.99
N ARG A 104 -2.69 -20.90 18.10
CA ARG A 104 -1.83 -21.96 17.53
C ARG A 104 -0.89 -22.53 18.57
N PHE A 105 -0.31 -21.71 19.45
CA PHE A 105 0.55 -22.19 20.54
C PHE A 105 -0.23 -23.08 21.51
N GLU A 106 -1.41 -22.65 21.96
CA GLU A 106 -2.28 -23.45 22.83
C GLU A 106 -2.65 -24.78 22.20
N LYS A 107 -2.98 -24.78 20.90
CA LYS A 107 -3.25 -26.00 20.15
C LYS A 107 -2.04 -26.93 20.07
N VAL A 108 -0.85 -26.39 19.83
CA VAL A 108 0.40 -27.18 19.79
C VAL A 108 0.71 -27.77 21.18
N GLU A 109 0.53 -27.00 22.24
CA GLU A 109 0.74 -27.47 23.62
C GLU A 109 -0.22 -28.62 23.98
N ALA A 110 -1.48 -28.52 23.58
CA ALA A 110 -2.45 -29.59 23.72
C ALA A 110 -2.02 -30.85 22.94
N GLN A 111 -1.62 -30.69 21.67
CA GLN A 111 -1.14 -31.80 20.84
C GLN A 111 0.11 -32.48 21.41
N ILE A 112 1.06 -31.71 21.95
CA ILE A 112 2.25 -32.27 22.61
C ILE A 112 1.86 -33.05 23.87
N THR A 113 0.93 -32.52 24.66
CA THR A 113 0.42 -33.17 25.86
C THR A 113 -0.25 -34.50 25.53
N ASP A 114 -1.10 -34.52 24.50
CA ASP A 114 -1.76 -35.75 24.05
C ASP A 114 -0.76 -36.75 23.47
N ALA A 115 0.21 -36.30 22.66
CA ALA A 115 1.27 -37.17 22.14
C ALA A 115 2.11 -37.81 23.26
N ARG A 116 2.38 -37.06 24.35
CA ARG A 116 3.07 -37.60 25.53
C ARG A 116 2.23 -38.64 26.26
N LYS A 117 0.92 -38.41 26.42
CA LYS A 117 0.00 -39.42 27.00
C LYS A 117 -0.05 -40.69 26.16
N GLU A 118 -0.15 -40.55 24.83
CA GLU A 118 -0.11 -41.70 23.92
C GLU A 118 1.21 -42.45 24.00
N ALA A 119 2.34 -41.75 24.07
CA ALA A 119 3.66 -42.36 24.22
C ALA A 119 3.79 -43.13 25.54
N ALA A 120 3.33 -42.55 26.65
CA ALA A 120 3.30 -43.22 27.95
C ALA A 120 2.44 -44.49 27.91
N ALA A 121 1.22 -44.40 27.35
CA ALA A 121 0.33 -45.56 27.21
C ALA A 121 0.94 -46.67 26.32
N ARG A 122 1.70 -46.31 25.28
CA ARG A 122 2.44 -47.28 24.45
C ARG A 122 3.59 -47.91 25.22
N ALA A 123 4.29 -47.16 26.07
CA ALA A 123 5.34 -47.69 26.94
C ALA A 123 4.76 -48.72 27.93
N ASP A 124 3.70 -48.36 28.66
CA ASP A 124 3.02 -49.27 29.60
C ASP A 124 2.56 -50.57 28.93
N LYS A 125 1.99 -50.47 27.71
CA LYS A 125 1.58 -51.63 26.92
C LYS A 125 2.76 -52.49 26.49
N THR A 126 3.91 -51.87 26.22
CA THR A 126 5.14 -52.59 25.84
C THR A 126 5.71 -53.32 27.05
N ASP A 127 5.76 -52.67 28.22
CA ASP A 127 6.19 -53.29 29.48
C ASP A 127 5.30 -54.48 29.85
N ALA A 128 3.98 -54.34 29.70
CA ALA A 128 3.03 -55.44 29.91
C ALA A 128 3.28 -56.63 28.97
N LYS A 129 3.57 -56.37 27.68
CA LYS A 129 3.92 -57.43 26.72
C LYS A 129 5.24 -58.11 27.06
N ILE A 130 6.25 -57.35 27.50
CA ILE A 130 7.55 -57.91 27.94
C ILE A 130 7.35 -58.81 29.16
N ALA A 131 6.55 -58.39 30.14
CA ALA A 131 6.24 -59.21 31.31
C ALA A 131 5.54 -60.53 30.95
N LEU A 132 4.58 -60.49 30.01
CA LEU A 132 3.93 -61.70 29.50
C LEU A 132 4.93 -62.62 28.78
N LEU A 133 5.80 -62.07 27.92
CA LEU A 133 6.85 -62.84 27.25
C LEU A 133 7.79 -63.52 28.25
N HIS A 134 8.21 -62.82 29.32
CA HIS A 134 9.03 -63.42 30.37
C HIS A 134 8.33 -64.61 31.04
N LYS A 135 7.03 -64.47 31.35
CA LYS A 135 6.23 -65.57 31.93
C LYS A 135 6.09 -66.76 30.97
N ASP A 136 5.88 -66.48 29.68
CA ASP A 136 5.80 -67.53 28.65
C ASP A 136 7.13 -68.28 28.52
N ILE A 137 8.26 -67.56 28.54
CA ILE A 137 9.61 -68.15 28.53
C ILE A 137 9.84 -69.03 29.76
N GLU A 138 9.47 -68.57 30.96
CA GLU A 138 9.61 -69.35 32.20
C GLU A 138 8.78 -70.63 32.16
N SER A 139 7.52 -70.55 31.69
CA SER A 139 6.63 -71.70 31.50
C SER A 139 7.21 -72.71 30.50
N LEU A 140 7.77 -72.23 29.38
CA LEU A 140 8.42 -73.08 28.38
C LEU A 140 9.68 -73.75 28.94
N SER A 141 10.52 -73.01 29.67
CA SER A 141 11.71 -73.53 30.34
C SER A 141 11.35 -74.64 31.32
N ASN A 142 10.38 -74.40 32.22
CA ASN A 142 9.92 -75.38 33.20
C ASN A 142 9.36 -76.64 32.53
N LYS A 143 8.54 -76.51 31.49
CA LYS A 143 8.03 -77.66 30.71
C LYS A 143 9.16 -78.45 30.07
N LEU A 144 10.18 -77.79 29.54
CA LEU A 144 11.33 -78.44 28.91
C LEU A 144 12.19 -79.19 29.93
N ILE A 145 12.47 -78.58 31.10
CA ILE A 145 13.18 -79.23 32.21
C ILE A 145 12.44 -80.49 32.66
N ILE A 146 11.12 -80.42 32.88
CA ILE A 146 10.31 -81.58 33.27
C ILE A 146 10.37 -82.68 32.21
N LYS A 147 10.22 -82.34 30.92
CA LYS A 147 10.33 -83.33 29.83
C LYS A 147 11.72 -83.98 29.82
N MET A 148 12.80 -83.21 29.90
CA MET A 148 14.15 -83.75 29.92
C MET A 148 14.42 -84.64 31.14
N ALA A 149 13.94 -84.26 32.32
CA ALA A 149 14.04 -85.10 33.52
C ALA A 149 13.32 -86.44 33.35
N SER A 150 12.12 -86.44 32.76
CA SER A 150 11.38 -87.67 32.48
C SER A 150 12.10 -88.59 31.47
N VAL A 151 12.72 -88.01 30.44
CA VAL A 151 13.52 -88.75 29.45
C VAL A 151 14.77 -89.35 30.09
N MET A 152 15.49 -88.58 30.91
CA MET A 152 16.66 -89.09 31.64
C MET A 152 16.30 -90.24 32.58
N ALA A 153 15.21 -90.12 33.33
CA ALA A 153 14.74 -91.19 34.20
C ALA A 153 14.40 -92.47 33.41
N ALA A 154 13.76 -92.34 32.24
CA ALA A 154 13.48 -93.48 31.36
C ALA A 154 14.75 -94.15 30.83
N ILE A 155 15.76 -93.37 30.41
CA ILE A 155 17.05 -93.88 29.93
C ILE A 155 17.80 -94.61 31.05
N VAL A 156 17.87 -94.04 32.26
CA VAL A 156 18.52 -94.67 33.42
C VAL A 156 17.79 -95.96 33.83
N GLY A 157 16.45 -95.95 33.80
CA GLY A 157 15.64 -97.14 34.06
C GLY A 157 15.95 -98.27 33.08
N LEU A 158 16.03 -97.98 31.78
CA LEU A 158 16.42 -98.96 30.77
C LEU A 158 17.83 -99.50 30.98
N ALA A 159 18.80 -98.62 31.26
CA ALA A 159 20.18 -99.02 31.50
C ALA A 159 20.31 -99.97 32.72
N THR A 160 19.63 -99.67 33.83
CA THR A 160 19.66 -100.51 35.03
C THR A 160 18.97 -101.87 34.84
N ALA A 161 17.91 -101.93 34.03
CA ALA A 161 17.26 -103.19 33.68
C ALA A 161 18.17 -104.10 32.84
N ILE A 162 18.93 -103.52 31.90
CA ILE A 162 19.91 -104.25 31.09
C ILE A 162 21.02 -104.86 31.97
N ILE A 163 21.56 -104.09 32.93
CA ILE A 163 22.61 -104.57 33.85
C ILE A 163 22.15 -105.78 34.70
N LYS A 164 20.86 -105.85 35.07
CA LYS A 164 20.32 -106.99 35.84
C LYS A 164 20.09 -108.26 35.00
N LEU A 165 20.09 -108.15 33.68
CA LEU A 165 19.77 -109.24 32.74
C LEU A 165 21.02 -109.96 32.20
N VAL A 166 22.21 -109.39 32.42
CA VAL A 166 23.54 -109.95 32.07
C VAL A 166 24.19 -110.49 33.34
#